data_AF-A0A7K6RDM7-F1
#
_entry.id   AF-A0A7K6RDM7-F1
#
_cell.length_a   1.000
_cell.length_b   1.000
_cell.length_c   1.000
_cell.angle_alpha   90.00
_cell.angle_beta   90.00
_cell.angle_gamma   90.00
#
_symmetry.space_group_name_H-M   'P 1'
#
loop_
_entity.id
_entity.type
_entity.pdbx_description
1 polymer ?
#
loop_
_entity_poly.entity_id
_entity_poly.type
_entity_poly.pdbx_seq_one_letter_code
_entity_poly.pdbx_strand_id
1 'polypeptide(L)'
;NYARKYTIPIDHVRFEFEVMKQEHTMEKMPEDRAYVRGLFLEGGRWDKELLVTGESLPRILYDSLPIIWLKHRESSRVLHANIYSCPVYKTSARRGVLSTTGHSANYVLSIELPSDKPQKHWINRGVAALCQLDG
;
A
#
# COMPACT_ATOMS: atom_id res chain seq x y z
N ASN A 1 -29.41 -6.08 12.71
CA ASN A 1 -29.86 -6.05 11.30
C ASN A 1 -29.87 -4.59 10.81
N TYR A 2 -28.70 -4.05 10.49
CA TYR A 2 -28.46 -2.63 10.13
C TYR A 2 -27.74 -2.57 8.77
N ALA A 3 -28.20 -3.38 7.82
CA ALA A 3 -27.48 -3.63 6.55
C ALA A 3 -28.30 -3.22 5.31
N ARG A 4 -29.32 -2.37 5.44
CA ARG A 4 -30.20 -1.99 4.31
C ARG A 4 -30.63 -0.52 4.33
N LYS A 5 -29.70 0.42 4.45
CA LYS A 5 -30.09 1.84 4.22
C LYS A 5 -29.13 2.74 3.46
N TYR A 6 -28.02 2.23 2.94
CA TYR A 6 -27.13 3.06 2.11
C TYR A 6 -26.72 2.31 0.84
N THR A 7 -27.48 2.57 -0.23
CA THR A 7 -27.04 2.33 -1.62
C THR A 7 -26.00 3.39 -1.98
N ILE A 8 -24.86 3.36 -1.30
CA ILE A 8 -23.63 3.97 -1.79
C ILE A 8 -22.93 2.83 -2.54
N PRO A 9 -22.54 2.98 -3.80
CA PRO A 9 -21.68 2.00 -4.44
C PRO A 9 -20.47 1.78 -3.52
N ILE A 10 -20.30 0.57 -3.00
CA ILE A 10 -19.16 0.19 -2.15
C ILE A 10 -17.82 0.43 -2.88
N ASP A 11 -17.86 0.63 -4.20
CA ASP A 11 -16.73 0.83 -5.08
C ASP A 11 -15.85 2.06 -4.77
N HIS A 12 -16.29 3.02 -3.95
CA HIS A 12 -15.50 4.23 -3.67
C HIS A 12 -15.41 4.60 -2.18
N VAL A 13 -15.16 3.63 -1.29
CA VAL A 13 -14.56 3.98 0.01
C VAL A 13 -13.13 4.48 -0.29
N ARG A 14 -12.97 5.80 -0.36
CA ARG A 14 -11.67 6.46 -0.53
C ARG A 14 -10.96 6.45 0.81
N PHE A 15 -10.07 5.49 0.99
CA PHE A 15 -9.13 5.50 2.11
C PHE A 15 -8.05 6.55 1.86
N GLU A 16 -7.60 7.19 2.92
CA GLU A 16 -6.34 7.93 2.95
C GLU A 16 -5.32 7.08 3.70
N PHE A 17 -4.10 7.02 3.17
CA PHE A 17 -3.03 6.18 3.70
C PHE A 17 -1.96 7.08 4.31
N GLU A 18 -1.70 6.91 5.60
CA GLU A 18 -0.57 7.55 6.28
C GLU A 18 0.49 6.51 6.60
N VAL A 19 1.69 6.67 6.04
CA VAL A 19 2.84 5.83 6.35
C VAL A 19 3.45 6.30 7.68
N MET A 20 3.43 5.43 8.68
CA MET A 20 3.93 5.71 10.02
C MET A 20 5.45 5.59 10.08
N LYS A 21 6.07 6.04 11.18
CA LYS A 21 7.52 5.85 11.40
C LYS A 21 7.87 4.46 11.95
N GLN A 22 6.91 3.79 12.57
CA GLN A 22 7.09 2.50 13.22
C GLN A 22 6.87 1.34 12.25
N GLU A 23 7.71 0.31 12.32
CA GLU A 23 7.61 -0.88 11.47
C GLU A 23 6.86 -2.04 12.13
N HIS A 24 7.03 -2.24 13.45
CA HIS A 24 6.60 -3.46 14.12
C HIS A 24 5.59 -3.23 15.25
N THR A 25 5.80 -2.21 16.08
CA THR A 25 5.02 -1.97 17.29
C THR A 25 4.59 -0.51 17.38
N MET A 26 3.32 -0.31 17.76
CA MET A 26 2.79 0.98 18.20
C MET A 26 2.36 0.82 19.65
N GLU A 27 2.89 1.64 20.55
CA GLU A 27 2.61 1.54 22.00
C GLU A 27 1.14 1.83 22.35
N LYS A 28 0.46 2.62 21.52
CA LYS A 28 -0.98 2.92 21.63
C LYS A 28 -1.59 2.90 20.24
N MET A 29 -2.13 1.76 19.82
CA MET A 29 -3.09 1.73 18.71
C MET A 29 -4.47 2.08 19.29
N PRO A 30 -5.09 3.19 18.88
CA PRO A 30 -6.49 3.45 19.22
C PRO A 30 -7.35 2.32 18.67
N GLU A 31 -8.26 1.79 19.48
CA GLU A 31 -9.07 0.61 19.17
C GLU A 31 -9.97 0.83 17.92
N ASP A 32 -10.32 2.07 17.62
CA ASP A 32 -11.21 2.46 16.51
C ASP A 32 -10.49 2.75 15.18
N ARG A 33 -9.24 2.32 15.01
CA ARG A 33 -8.44 2.63 13.80
C ARG A 33 -7.96 1.37 13.08
N ALA A 34 -7.98 1.43 11.75
CA ALA A 34 -7.52 0.34 10.88
C ALA A 34 -6.04 0.54 10.48
N TYR A 35 -5.20 -0.43 10.79
CA TYR A 35 -3.77 -0.40 10.47
C TYR A 35 -3.36 -1.63 9.65
N VAL A 36 -2.43 -1.43 8.72
CA VAL A 36 -1.80 -2.50 7.94
C VAL A 36 -0.31 -2.55 8.30
N ARG A 37 0.20 -3.76 8.52
CA ARG A 37 1.61 -4.03 8.83
C ARG A 37 2.09 -5.27 8.09
N GLY A 38 3.41 -5.43 7.99
CA GLY A 38 4.03 -6.61 7.37
C GLY A 38 3.87 -6.66 5.86
N LEU A 39 3.80 -5.50 5.21
CA LEU A 39 3.92 -5.41 3.76
C LEU A 39 5.40 -5.28 3.37
N PHE A 40 5.76 -5.86 2.24
CA PHE A 40 7.10 -5.80 1.67
C PHE A 40 7.06 -5.09 0.32
N LEU A 41 7.94 -4.12 0.11
CA LEU A 41 8.08 -3.41 -1.15
C LEU A 41 9.10 -4.13 -2.03
N GLU A 42 8.66 -4.58 -3.20
CA GLU A 42 9.47 -5.16 -4.27
C GLU A 42 9.80 -4.10 -5.32
N GLY A 43 11.01 -4.13 -5.88
CA GLY A 43 11.43 -3.23 -6.98
C GLY A 43 11.73 -1.80 -6.53
N GLY A 44 11.60 -1.52 -5.24
CA GLY A 44 11.88 -0.23 -4.60
C GLY A 44 12.20 -0.42 -3.12
N ARG A 45 12.32 0.69 -2.40
CA ARG A 45 12.46 0.72 -0.94
C ARG A 45 11.59 1.81 -0.33
N TRP A 46 11.42 1.79 0.99
CA TRP A 46 10.92 2.94 1.72
C TRP A 46 12.09 3.75 2.27
N ASP A 47 12.24 4.98 1.80
CA ASP A 47 13.26 5.88 2.32
C ASP A 47 12.79 6.45 3.66
N LYS A 48 13.35 5.94 4.76
CA LYS A 48 12.96 6.33 6.13
C LYS A 48 13.38 7.75 6.52
N GLU A 49 14.37 8.30 5.83
CA GLU A 49 14.85 9.66 6.08
C GLU A 49 13.96 10.68 5.37
N LEU A 50 13.69 10.44 4.09
CA LEU A 50 12.88 11.32 3.26
C LEU A 50 11.37 11.04 3.37
N LEU A 51 10.98 9.91 3.95
CA LEU A 51 9.60 9.42 4.06
C LEU A 51 8.92 9.33 2.70
N VAL A 52 9.60 8.73 1.72
CA VAL A 52 9.12 8.54 0.34
C VAL A 52 9.51 7.17 -0.23
N THR A 53 8.83 6.74 -1.28
CA THR A 53 9.28 5.62 -2.12
C THR A 53 10.65 5.96 -2.71
N GLY A 54 11.60 5.05 -2.53
CA GLY A 54 12.96 5.16 -3.03
C GLY A 54 13.34 4.00 -3.95
N GLU A 55 14.49 4.15 -4.63
CA GLU A 55 15.08 3.10 -5.45
C GLU A 55 15.55 1.92 -4.60
N SER A 56 15.47 0.69 -5.11
CA SER A 56 16.02 -0.46 -4.42
C SER A 56 17.54 -0.32 -4.23
N LEU A 57 18.06 -0.91 -3.15
CA LEU A 57 19.49 -1.00 -2.92
C LEU A 57 20.08 -2.21 -3.65
N PRO A 58 21.37 -2.17 -4.07
CA PRO A 58 22.01 -3.31 -4.70
C PRO A 58 21.89 -4.57 -3.83
N ARG A 59 21.43 -5.67 -4.45
CA ARG A 59 21.24 -7.00 -3.80
C ARG A 59 20.14 -7.06 -2.73
N ILE A 60 19.32 -6.03 -2.58
CA ILE A 60 18.11 -6.07 -1.75
C ILE A 60 16.90 -6.24 -2.65
N LEU A 61 16.23 -7.39 -2.54
CA LEU A 61 15.07 -7.72 -3.36
C LEU A 61 13.78 -7.09 -2.84
N TYR A 62 13.67 -7.01 -1.51
CA TYR A 62 12.48 -6.54 -0.81
C TYR A 62 12.89 -5.65 0.35
N ASP A 63 12.09 -4.62 0.61
CA ASP A 63 12.21 -3.77 1.79
C ASP A 63 10.91 -3.82 2.61
N SER A 64 11.01 -3.71 3.93
CA SER A 64 9.81 -3.71 4.78
C SER A 64 9.14 -2.35 4.76
N LEU A 65 7.83 -2.32 4.51
CA LEU A 65 7.07 -1.07 4.68
C LEU A 65 6.76 -0.84 6.17
N PRO A 66 6.77 0.42 6.63
CA PRO A 66 6.25 0.76 7.93
C PRO A 66 4.76 0.44 8.06
N ILE A 67 4.25 0.57 9.28
CA ILE A 67 2.82 0.50 9.55
C ILE A 67 2.11 1.58 8.73
N ILE A 68 1.02 1.22 8.06
CA ILE A 68 0.19 2.14 7.30
C ILE A 68 -1.14 2.29 8.00
N TRP A 69 -1.51 3.52 8.34
CA TRP A 69 -2.80 3.84 8.91
C TRP A 69 -3.81 4.15 7.81
N LEU A 70 -4.92 3.41 7.80
CA LEU A 70 -6.05 3.62 6.91
C LEU A 70 -7.03 4.58 7.60
N LYS A 71 -7.15 5.78 7.04
CA LYS A 71 -8.10 6.80 7.49
C LYS A 71 -9.30 6.86 6.57
N HIS A 72 -10.45 7.23 7.12
CA HIS A 72 -11.54 7.74 6.31
C HIS A 72 -11.13 9.11 5.78
N ARG A 73 -11.31 9.34 4.47
CA ARG A 73 -10.95 10.60 3.84
C ARG A 73 -11.80 11.74 4.39
N GLU A 74 -11.29 12.43 5.38
CA GLU A 74 -11.80 13.72 5.86
C GLU A 74 -10.95 14.83 5.22
N SER A 75 -11.28 15.24 4.00
CA SER A 75 -10.85 16.54 3.43
C SER A 75 -9.36 16.94 3.66
N SER A 76 -8.45 16.19 3.04
CA SER A 76 -7.12 16.55 2.51
C SER A 76 -6.22 17.56 3.26
N ARG A 77 -5.17 17.04 3.90
CA ARG A 77 -3.82 17.65 3.85
C ARG A 77 -2.92 16.72 3.05
N VAL A 78 -2.79 16.95 1.74
CA VAL A 78 -1.79 16.25 0.93
C VAL A 78 -0.43 16.87 1.26
N LEU A 79 0.38 16.18 2.07
CA LEU A 79 1.70 16.66 2.49
C LEU A 79 2.77 16.52 1.39
N HIS A 80 2.54 15.65 0.42
CA HIS A 80 3.52 15.31 -0.62
C HIS A 80 3.05 15.78 -2.00
N ALA A 81 3.94 16.43 -2.75
CA ALA A 81 3.65 16.91 -4.10
C ALA A 81 3.34 15.76 -5.07
N ASN A 82 3.96 14.58 -4.87
CA ASN A 82 3.67 13.38 -5.63
C ASN A 82 3.27 12.23 -4.71
N ILE A 83 2.31 11.46 -5.18
CA ILE A 83 1.85 10.22 -4.57
C ILE A 83 1.99 9.11 -5.62
N TYR A 84 2.49 7.96 -5.20
CA TYR A 84 2.51 6.74 -5.98
C TYR A 84 1.39 5.82 -5.50
N SER A 85 0.44 5.52 -6.39
CA SER A 85 -0.56 4.45 -6.18
C SER A 85 0.12 3.08 -6.33
N CYS A 86 0.71 2.60 -5.24
CA CYS A 86 1.44 1.34 -5.21
C CYS A 86 0.46 0.15 -5.15
N PRO A 87 0.49 -0.78 -6.12
CA PRO A 87 -0.36 -1.97 -6.07
C PRO A 87 0.13 -2.92 -4.98
N VAL A 88 -0.81 -3.51 -4.24
CA VAL A 88 -0.55 -4.56 -3.24
C VAL A 88 -1.00 -5.91 -3.79
N TYR A 89 -0.10 -6.89 -3.76
CA TYR A 89 -0.37 -8.27 -4.14
C TYR A 89 -0.18 -9.24 -2.96
N LYS A 90 -0.78 -10.43 -3.04
CA LYS A 90 -0.60 -11.48 -2.03
C LYS A 90 0.84 -12.03 -2.02
N THR A 91 1.38 -12.34 -3.19
CA THR A 91 2.70 -12.96 -3.40
C THR A 91 3.41 -12.37 -4.62
N SER A 92 4.72 -12.59 -4.76
CA SER A 92 5.53 -12.02 -5.86
C SER A 92 5.20 -12.66 -7.22
N ALA A 93 4.65 -13.88 -7.20
CA ALA A 93 4.13 -14.55 -8.39
C ALA A 93 2.96 -13.76 -9.00
N ARG A 94 3.28 -12.78 -9.85
CA ARG A 94 2.31 -12.05 -10.70
C ARG A 94 1.68 -12.95 -11.78
N ARG A 95 2.09 -14.22 -11.81
CA ARG A 95 1.51 -15.29 -12.61
C ARG A 95 0.22 -15.75 -11.93
N GLY A 96 -0.84 -14.95 -12.05
CA GLY A 96 -2.17 -15.37 -11.62
C GLY A 96 -2.59 -16.61 -12.40
N VAL A 97 -3.01 -17.66 -11.70
CA VAL A 97 -4.04 -18.55 -12.26
C VAL A 97 -5.19 -17.62 -12.62
N LEU A 98 -5.48 -17.49 -13.92
CA LEU A 98 -6.64 -16.76 -14.41
C LEU A 98 -7.87 -17.37 -13.73
N SER A 99 -8.42 -16.68 -12.75
CA SER A 99 -9.76 -17.00 -12.25
C SER A 99 -10.73 -16.79 -13.42
N THR A 100 -11.73 -17.66 -13.54
CA THR A 100 -12.76 -17.65 -14.60
C THR A 100 -13.58 -16.36 -14.68
N THR A 101 -13.33 -15.38 -13.79
CA THR A 101 -13.97 -14.06 -13.73
C THR A 101 -13.08 -12.89 -14.14
N GLY A 102 -11.84 -13.12 -14.60
CA GLY A 102 -10.98 -12.05 -15.18
C GLY A 102 -10.29 -11.13 -14.16
N HIS A 103 -10.55 -11.27 -12.86
CA HIS A 103 -9.76 -10.62 -11.80
C HIS A 103 -8.62 -11.54 -11.36
N SER A 104 -7.39 -11.03 -11.28
CA SER A 104 -6.25 -11.76 -10.72
C SER A 104 -6.52 -12.08 -9.25
N ALA A 105 -6.44 -13.36 -8.87
CA ALA A 105 -6.63 -13.79 -7.48
C ALA A 105 -5.57 -13.22 -6.51
N ASN A 106 -4.50 -12.61 -7.05
CA ASN A 106 -3.34 -12.13 -6.30
C ASN A 106 -3.37 -10.63 -6.01
N TYR A 107 -4.20 -9.82 -6.64
CA TYR A 107 -4.32 -8.39 -6.30
C TYR A 107 -5.18 -8.19 -5.06
N VAL A 108 -4.76 -7.29 -4.17
CA VAL A 108 -5.48 -6.96 -2.92
C VAL A 108 -6.12 -5.59 -3.04
N LEU A 109 -5.31 -4.54 -3.10
CA LEU A 109 -5.73 -3.13 -3.24
C LEU A 109 -4.52 -2.27 -3.62
N SER A 110 -4.72 -0.99 -3.92
CA SER A 110 -3.61 -0.04 -4.09
C SER A 110 -3.52 0.89 -2.88
N ILE A 111 -2.30 1.09 -2.38
CA ILE A 111 -1.99 2.01 -1.28
C ILE A 111 -1.32 3.26 -1.83
N GLU A 112 -1.57 4.41 -1.19
CA GLU A 112 -0.91 5.66 -1.55
C GLU A 112 0.42 5.76 -0.79
N LEU A 113 1.54 5.76 -1.52
CA LEU A 113 2.87 5.98 -0.96
C LEU A 113 3.38 7.36 -1.37
N PRO A 114 3.87 8.19 -0.44
CA PRO A 114 4.60 9.41 -0.76
C PRO A 114 5.74 9.19 -1.74
N SER A 115 5.97 10.14 -2.65
CA SER A 115 7.10 10.08 -3.57
C SER A 115 7.70 11.44 -3.91
N ASP A 116 9.01 11.45 -4.21
CA ASP A 116 9.73 12.55 -4.84
C ASP A 116 9.78 12.44 -6.39
N LYS A 117 9.30 11.32 -6.96
CA LYS A 117 9.23 11.06 -8.41
C LYS A 117 7.77 10.98 -8.89
N PRO A 118 7.51 11.24 -10.18
CA PRO A 118 6.20 10.99 -10.78
C PRO A 118 5.83 9.51 -10.72
N GLN A 119 4.56 9.19 -10.49
CA GLN A 119 4.04 7.82 -10.44
C GLN A 119 4.51 6.92 -11.62
N LYS A 120 4.63 7.47 -12.83
CA LYS A 120 5.11 6.73 -14.01
C LYS A 120 6.50 6.10 -13.80
N HIS A 121 7.36 6.74 -13.02
CA HIS A 121 8.68 6.23 -12.66
C HIS A 121 8.58 4.86 -11.99
N TRP A 122 7.77 4.76 -10.94
CA TRP A 122 7.61 3.53 -10.15
C TRP A 122 6.83 2.45 -10.89
N ILE A 123 5.84 2.85 -11.71
CA ILE A 123 5.14 1.92 -12.61
C ILE A 123 6.14 1.25 -13.55
N ASN A 124 7.00 2.03 -14.21
CA ASN A 124 7.99 1.49 -15.15
C ASN A 124 9.03 0.59 -14.48
N ARG A 125 9.30 0.81 -13.19
CA ARG A 125 10.19 -0.03 -12.37
C ARG A 125 9.51 -1.28 -11.82
N GLY A 126 8.19 -1.40 -12.02
CA GLY A 126 7.42 -2.52 -11.52
C GLY A 126 7.34 -2.55 -10.00
N VAL A 127 7.47 -1.41 -9.31
CA VAL A 127 7.36 -1.35 -7.85
C VAL A 127 6.00 -1.88 -7.41
N ALA A 128 5.97 -2.73 -6.39
CA ALA A 128 4.73 -3.24 -5.82
C ALA A 128 4.93 -3.63 -4.35
N ALA A 129 3.85 -3.60 -3.59
CA ALA A 129 3.81 -4.13 -2.23
C ALA A 129 3.30 -5.58 -2.24
N LEU A 130 3.84 -6.41 -1.34
CA LEU A 130 3.52 -7.81 -1.19
C LEU A 130 3.07 -8.08 0.25
N CYS A 131 2.01 -8.86 0.44
CA CYS A 131 1.59 -9.32 1.77
C CYS A 131 2.50 -10.44 2.32
N GLN A 132 3.13 -11.20 1.43
CA GLN A 132 3.98 -12.33 1.77
C GLN A 132 5.14 -12.43 0.78
N LEU A 133 6.34 -12.72 1.31
CA LEU A 133 7.51 -13.08 0.50
C LEU A 133 7.42 -14.56 0.11
N ASP A 134 7.81 -14.89 -1.11
CA ASP A 134 7.91 -16.29 -1.54
C ASP A 134 9.06 -16.95 -0.77
N GLY A 135 8.75 -18.06 -0.09
CA GLY A 135 9.70 -18.86 0.68
C GLY A 135 10.27 -20.04 -0.10
#